data_AF-A0ABD3D926-F1
#
_entry.id   AF-A0ABD3D926-F1
#
_cell.length_a   1.000
_cell.length_b   1.000
_cell.length_c   1.000
_cell.angle_alpha   90.00
_cell.angle_beta   90.00
_cell.angle_gamma   90.00
#
_symmetry.space_group_name_H-M   'P 1'
#
loop_
_entity.id
_entity.type
_entity.pdbx_description
1 polymer ?
#
loop_
_entity_poly.entity_id
_entity_poly.type
_entity_poly.pdbx_seq_one_letter_code
_entity_poly.pdbx_strand_id
1 'polypeptide(L)'
;MGDISIVNFLSLILDFSNNKLFSTSLINAEFALFSVLLMDNIWKHRNLVNHGSNCPSVQDLVTKVSVQTKEHWNSFATRCTARPPLNKPWMPPPESYFKVNTDSAFAQRKAMAGAVIKNHRGSILFAATKSDSCDDPIQAEALAILLGCTILDKLKIARAIIESDCNNAISDITMPAIAYSWKAQPIYDQIRKLWNCWPSWIFKFSPRSANGSPHALAKWANLCNFEGDVPLNTIPISVFCDLGSPLVDTF
;
A
#
# COMPACT_ATOMS: atom_id res chain seq x y z
N MET A 1 17.15 41.20 -1.79
CA MET A 1 17.06 39.74 -2.02
C MET A 1 15.59 39.44 -2.29
N GLY A 2 15.25 38.87 -3.45
CA GLY A 2 13.85 38.64 -3.80
C GLY A 2 13.23 37.56 -2.92
N ASP A 3 12.06 37.83 -2.36
CA ASP A 3 11.31 36.86 -1.56
C ASP A 3 10.97 35.64 -2.42
N ILE A 4 11.61 34.52 -2.10
CA ILE A 4 11.22 33.22 -2.64
C ILE A 4 9.89 32.86 -1.99
N SER A 5 8.83 32.76 -2.79
CA SER A 5 7.53 32.28 -2.32
C SER A 5 7.69 30.88 -1.73
N ILE A 6 6.89 30.54 -0.72
CA ILE A 6 6.94 29.21 -0.10
C ILE A 6 6.73 28.09 -1.12
N VAL A 7 5.97 28.36 -2.19
CA VAL A 7 5.76 27.44 -3.32
C VAL A 7 7.05 27.22 -4.11
N ASN A 8 7.83 28.28 -4.37
CA ASN A 8 9.11 28.18 -5.06
C ASN A 8 10.17 27.49 -4.20
N PHE A 9 10.17 27.76 -2.88
CA PHE A 9 11.05 27.08 -1.93
C PHE A 9 10.76 25.58 -1.85
N LEU A 10 9.48 25.21 -1.74
CA LEU A 10 9.05 23.81 -1.75
C LEU A 10 9.35 23.14 -3.10
N SER A 11 9.20 23.86 -4.22
CA SER A 11 9.57 23.35 -5.55
C SER A 11 11.07 23.12 -5.73
N LEU A 12 11.91 23.91 -5.05
CA LEU A 12 13.37 23.75 -5.06
C LEU A 12 13.82 22.52 -4.25
N ILE A 13 13.15 22.24 -3.12
CA ILE A 13 13.49 21.12 -2.23
C ILE A 13 12.89 19.80 -2.71
N LEU A 14 11.69 19.84 -3.29
CA LEU A 14 10.89 18.66 -3.61
C LEU A 14 10.86 18.33 -5.12
N ASP A 15 11.57 19.09 -5.95
CA ASP A 15 11.61 18.95 -7.41
C ASP A 15 10.24 18.59 -8.05
N PHE A 16 9.23 19.42 -7.77
CA PHE A 16 7.89 19.26 -8.33
C PHE A 16 7.87 19.24 -9.87
N SER A 17 8.92 19.77 -10.51
CA SER A 17 9.03 19.84 -11.96
C SER A 17 9.14 18.47 -12.64
N ASN A 18 9.64 17.46 -11.92
CA ASN A 18 9.84 16.12 -12.46
C ASN A 18 8.74 15.11 -12.12
N ASN A 19 7.69 15.48 -11.37
CA ASN A 19 6.49 14.64 -11.08
C ASN A 19 6.78 13.20 -10.58
N LYS A 20 7.99 12.92 -10.08
CA LYS A 20 8.46 11.56 -9.76
C LYS A 20 8.52 11.23 -8.27
N LEU A 21 8.36 12.22 -7.38
CA LEU A 21 8.56 12.00 -5.95
C LEU A 21 7.38 11.30 -5.26
N PHE A 22 6.14 11.53 -5.71
CA PHE A 22 4.96 10.89 -5.12
C PHE A 22 3.96 10.45 -6.21
N SER A 23 3.56 9.18 -6.15
CA SER A 23 2.91 8.49 -7.26
C SER A 23 1.38 8.65 -7.34
N THR A 24 0.75 9.35 -6.40
CA THR A 24 -0.71 9.62 -6.34
C THR A 24 -1.01 10.97 -5.67
N SER A 25 -2.17 11.57 -5.99
CA SER A 25 -2.65 12.85 -5.43
C SER A 25 -2.82 12.84 -3.90
N LEU A 26 -3.06 11.67 -3.32
CA LEU A 26 -3.26 11.47 -1.89
C LEU A 26 -1.93 11.54 -1.11
N ILE A 27 -0.86 10.95 -1.64
CA ILE A 27 0.49 11.01 -1.02
C ILE A 27 1.03 12.44 -1.10
N ASN A 28 0.78 13.14 -2.21
CA ASN A 28 1.06 14.56 -2.32
C ASN A 28 0.34 15.36 -1.23
N ALA A 29 -0.92 15.02 -0.92
CA ALA A 29 -1.68 15.71 0.12
C ALA A 29 -1.14 15.41 1.52
N GLU A 30 -0.78 14.17 1.82
CA GLU A 30 -0.25 13.78 3.13
C GLU A 30 1.15 14.34 3.38
N PHE A 31 2.04 14.21 2.39
CA PHE A 31 3.39 14.75 2.47
C PHE A 31 3.38 16.29 2.52
N ALA A 32 2.53 16.93 1.71
CA ALA A 32 2.35 18.37 1.78
C ALA A 32 1.78 18.79 3.14
N LEU A 33 0.81 18.05 3.69
CA LEU A 33 0.26 18.32 5.02
C LEU A 33 1.33 18.21 6.11
N PHE A 34 2.11 17.12 6.12
CA PHE A 34 3.23 16.96 7.05
C PHE A 34 4.26 18.09 6.90
N SER A 35 4.67 18.40 5.67
CA SER A 35 5.66 19.44 5.36
C SER A 35 5.17 20.83 5.79
N VAL A 36 3.91 21.16 5.52
CA VAL A 36 3.29 22.44 5.93
C VAL A 36 3.21 22.53 7.45
N LEU A 37 2.79 21.47 8.13
CA LEU A 37 2.71 21.46 9.60
C LEU A 37 4.08 21.54 10.26
N LEU A 38 5.09 20.89 9.70
CA LEU A 38 6.48 20.99 10.16
C LEU A 38 6.98 22.43 10.02
N MET A 39 6.80 23.05 8.85
CA MET A 39 7.23 24.42 8.59
C MET A 39 6.50 25.44 9.46
N ASP A 40 5.19 25.29 9.65
CA ASP A 40 4.38 26.15 10.53
C ASP A 40 4.84 26.04 11.99
N ASN A 41 5.11 24.82 12.47
CA ASN A 41 5.64 24.64 13.83
C ASN A 41 7.04 25.24 13.99
N ILE A 42 7.94 25.06 13.02
CA ILE A 42 9.27 25.70 13.03
C ILE A 42 9.13 27.23 13.11
N TRP A 43 8.26 27.81 12.29
CA TRP A 43 8.01 29.25 12.29
C TRP A 43 7.45 29.74 13.64
N LYS A 44 6.44 29.06 14.20
CA LYS A 44 5.86 29.38 15.52
C LYS A 44 6.89 29.30 16.64
N HIS A 45 7.73 28.27 16.64
CA HIS A 45 8.79 28.10 17.63
C HIS A 45 9.82 29.24 17.53
N ARG A 46 10.23 29.60 16.31
CA ARG A 46 11.15 30.73 16.09
C ARG A 46 10.58 32.05 16.62
N ASN A 47 9.30 32.29 16.39
CA ASN A 47 8.65 33.52 16.87
C ASN A 47 8.49 33.54 18.39
N LEU A 48 8.17 32.41 19.03
CA LEU A 48 8.10 32.32 20.49
C LEU A 48 9.43 32.72 21.14
N VAL A 49 10.55 32.21 20.59
CA VAL A 49 11.90 32.57 21.06
C VAL A 49 12.18 34.06 20.84
N ASN A 50 11.84 34.60 19.67
CA ASN A 50 12.01 36.03 19.38
C ASN A 50 11.20 36.95 20.32
N HIS A 51 10.07 36.47 20.84
CA HIS A 51 9.22 37.20 21.80
C HIS A 51 9.56 36.89 23.27
N GLY A 52 10.73 36.30 23.54
CA GLY A 52 11.26 36.10 24.90
C GLY A 52 10.71 34.87 25.64
N SER A 53 10.01 33.97 24.94
CA SER A 53 9.61 32.68 25.51
C SER A 53 10.74 31.66 25.42
N ASN A 54 10.72 30.65 26.31
CA ASN A 54 11.72 29.59 26.30
C ASN A 54 11.61 28.73 25.03
N CYS A 55 12.76 28.27 24.52
CA CYS A 55 12.85 27.38 23.38
C CYS A 55 12.31 25.99 23.74
N PRO A 56 11.21 25.51 23.13
CA PRO A 56 10.69 24.16 23.36
C PRO A 56 11.69 23.11 22.89
N SER A 57 11.67 21.90 23.47
CA SER A 57 12.60 20.85 23.08
C SER A 57 12.29 20.33 21.67
N VAL A 58 13.31 19.80 20.98
CA VAL A 58 13.13 19.16 19.67
C VAL A 58 12.17 17.96 19.77
N GLN A 59 12.20 17.23 20.89
CA GLN A 59 11.27 16.13 21.17
C GLN A 59 9.82 16.64 21.24
N ASP A 60 9.56 17.77 21.89
CA ASP A 60 8.22 18.36 21.97
C ASP A 60 7.73 18.80 20.59
N LEU A 61 8.63 19.39 19.78
CA LEU A 61 8.34 19.78 18.40
C LEU A 61 7.96 18.56 17.56
N VAL A 62 8.77 17.50 17.59
CA VAL A 62 8.52 16.26 16.84
C VAL A 62 7.19 15.65 17.27
N THR A 63 6.96 15.54 18.58
CA THR A 63 5.73 14.99 19.14
C THR A 63 4.52 15.79 18.68
N LYS A 64 4.61 17.12 18.73
CA LYS A 64 3.53 18.02 18.31
C LYS A 64 3.24 17.93 16.82
N VAL A 65 4.27 17.90 15.97
CA VAL A 65 4.11 17.73 14.52
C VAL A 65 3.45 16.38 14.23
N SER A 66 3.93 15.28 14.83
CA SER A 66 3.35 13.96 14.64
C SER A 66 1.89 13.88 15.07
N VAL A 67 1.53 14.46 16.23
CA VAL A 67 0.15 14.51 16.72
C VAL A 67 -0.74 15.31 15.76
N GLN A 68 -0.31 16.51 15.38
CA GLN A 68 -1.09 17.36 14.48
C GLN A 68 -1.26 16.74 13.09
N THR A 69 -0.21 16.13 12.53
CA THR A 69 -0.31 15.40 11.25
C THR A 69 -1.32 14.27 11.37
N LYS A 70 -1.30 13.49 12.45
CA LYS A 70 -2.27 12.42 12.70
C LYS A 70 -3.70 12.95 12.85
N GLU A 71 -3.92 14.02 13.59
CA GLU A 71 -5.23 14.64 13.78
C GLU A 71 -5.81 15.22 12.48
N HIS A 72 -4.97 15.93 11.72
CA HIS A 72 -5.36 16.47 10.43
C HIS A 72 -5.61 15.38 9.39
N TRP A 73 -4.81 14.30 9.40
CA TRP A 73 -5.02 13.14 8.56
C TRP A 73 -6.33 12.43 8.90
N ASN A 74 -6.60 12.19 10.18
CA ASN A 74 -7.87 11.62 10.63
C ASN A 74 -9.04 12.50 10.18
N SER A 75 -8.94 13.82 10.34
CA SER A 75 -9.95 14.78 9.88
C SER A 75 -10.10 14.82 8.36
N PHE A 76 -9.02 14.58 7.61
CA PHE A 76 -9.05 14.45 6.15
C PHE A 76 -9.71 13.13 5.73
N ALA A 77 -9.35 12.00 6.35
CA ALA A 77 -9.97 10.71 6.14
C ALA A 77 -11.47 10.75 6.45
N THR A 78 -11.88 11.38 7.56
CA THR A 78 -13.29 11.61 7.90
C THR A 78 -14.02 12.44 6.83
N ARG A 79 -13.35 13.43 6.23
CA ARG A 79 -13.91 14.23 5.12
C ARG A 79 -13.98 13.46 3.81
N CYS A 80 -13.01 12.60 3.51
CA CYS A 80 -13.03 11.71 2.34
C CYS A 80 -14.12 10.63 2.45
N THR A 81 -14.46 10.19 3.66
CA THR A 81 -15.59 9.30 3.93
C THR A 81 -16.96 10.00 3.91
N ALA A 82 -17.00 11.34 3.89
CA ALA A 82 -18.25 12.12 3.91
C ALA A 82 -18.96 12.18 2.55
N ARG A 83 -18.30 11.76 1.46
CA ARG A 83 -18.97 11.37 0.23
C ARG A 83 -18.95 9.84 0.17
N PRO A 84 -20.11 9.16 -0.01
CA PRO A 84 -20.07 7.74 -0.30
C PRO A 84 -19.31 7.59 -1.62
N PRO A 85 -18.17 6.88 -1.67
CA PRO A 85 -17.63 6.50 -2.96
C PRO A 85 -18.73 5.67 -3.65
N LEU A 86 -18.99 5.96 -4.93
CA LEU A 86 -19.83 5.11 -5.78
C LEU A 86 -19.27 3.67 -5.89
N ASN A 87 -18.08 3.42 -5.34
CA ASN A 87 -17.35 2.17 -5.39
C ASN A 87 -17.23 1.55 -4.00
N LYS A 88 -17.39 0.22 -3.93
CA LYS A 88 -17.26 -0.58 -2.69
C LYS A 88 -15.85 -0.41 -2.10
N PRO A 89 -15.71 0.10 -0.86
CA PRO A 89 -14.42 0.18 -0.18
C PRO A 89 -13.92 -1.22 0.21
N TRP A 90 -12.61 -1.34 0.46
CA TRP A 90 -12.06 -2.56 1.05
C TRP A 90 -12.67 -2.82 2.42
N MET A 91 -12.93 -4.10 2.72
CA MET A 91 -13.53 -4.56 3.97
C MET A 91 -12.57 -5.53 4.66
N PRO A 92 -12.38 -5.43 5.98
CA PRO A 92 -11.57 -6.38 6.72
C PRO A 92 -12.15 -7.80 6.67
N PRO A 93 -11.30 -8.84 6.83
CA PRO A 93 -11.78 -10.22 6.97
C PRO A 93 -12.47 -10.44 8.33
N PRO A 94 -13.22 -11.54 8.47
CA PRO A 94 -13.66 -12.04 9.78
C PRO A 94 -12.47 -12.31 10.72
N GLU A 95 -12.68 -12.26 12.03
CA GLU A 95 -11.63 -12.39 13.06
C GLU A 95 -10.75 -13.65 12.95
N SER A 96 -11.32 -14.75 12.44
CA SER A 96 -10.61 -16.03 12.24
C SER A 96 -9.86 -16.16 10.90
N TYR A 97 -9.77 -15.08 10.13
CA TYR A 97 -9.15 -15.05 8.81
C TYR A 97 -8.17 -13.90 8.68
N PHE A 98 -7.08 -14.17 7.97
CA PHE A 98 -6.26 -13.12 7.39
C PHE A 98 -6.75 -12.80 5.98
N LYS A 99 -6.44 -11.60 5.50
CA LYS A 99 -6.72 -11.22 4.13
C LYS A 99 -5.43 -10.85 3.43
N VAL A 100 -5.20 -11.46 2.28
CA VAL A 100 -4.12 -11.16 1.35
C VAL A 100 -4.70 -10.38 0.19
N ASN A 101 -4.19 -9.19 -0.07
CA ASN A 101 -4.45 -8.45 -1.30
C ASN A 101 -3.21 -8.53 -2.18
N THR A 102 -3.40 -8.80 -3.47
CA THR A 102 -2.34 -9.01 -4.47
C THR A 102 -2.57 -8.15 -5.70
N ASP A 103 -1.50 -7.65 -6.29
CA ASP A 103 -1.51 -6.89 -7.55
C ASP A 103 -0.12 -6.90 -8.18
N SER A 104 -0.03 -6.56 -9.46
CA SER A 104 1.23 -6.47 -10.19
C SER A 104 1.40 -5.14 -10.92
N ALA A 105 2.62 -4.62 -10.92
CA ALA A 105 3.04 -3.59 -11.86
C ALA A 105 3.73 -4.26 -13.05
N PHE A 106 3.16 -4.16 -14.25
CA PHE A 106 3.69 -4.80 -15.45
C PHE A 106 4.11 -3.76 -16.50
N ALA A 107 5.38 -3.80 -16.91
CA ALA A 107 5.90 -2.99 -18.00
C ALA A 107 7.09 -3.66 -18.66
N GLN A 108 7.25 -3.50 -19.98
CA GLN A 108 8.43 -3.98 -20.73
C GLN A 108 8.75 -5.46 -20.50
N ARG A 109 7.72 -6.33 -20.43
CA ARG A 109 7.84 -7.77 -20.14
C ARG A 109 8.44 -8.13 -18.77
N LYS A 110 8.45 -7.18 -17.83
CA LYS A 110 8.79 -7.41 -16.43
C LYS A 110 7.57 -7.12 -15.57
N ALA A 111 7.27 -8.05 -14.67
CA ALA A 111 6.29 -7.88 -13.62
C ALA A 111 7.01 -7.58 -12.30
N MET A 112 6.42 -6.69 -11.51
CA MET A 112 6.70 -6.54 -10.09
C MET A 112 5.42 -6.85 -9.33
N ALA A 113 5.35 -8.03 -8.72
CA ALA A 113 4.27 -8.45 -7.87
C ALA A 113 4.37 -7.81 -6.49
N GLY A 114 3.22 -7.44 -5.91
CA GLY A 114 3.09 -7.00 -4.54
C GLY A 114 1.98 -7.78 -3.82
N ALA A 115 2.25 -8.20 -2.59
CA ALA A 115 1.28 -8.86 -1.72
C ALA A 115 1.27 -8.21 -0.33
N VAL A 116 0.08 -7.94 0.20
CA VAL A 116 -0.13 -7.33 1.52
C VAL A 116 -1.05 -8.21 2.35
N ILE A 117 -0.61 -8.62 3.54
CA ILE A 117 -1.39 -9.38 4.52
C ILE A 117 -1.96 -8.42 5.56
N LYS A 118 -3.26 -8.52 5.81
CA LYS A 118 -3.99 -7.73 6.81
C LYS A 118 -4.76 -8.62 7.78
N ASN A 119 -4.89 -8.16 9.03
CA ASN A 119 -5.75 -8.78 10.04
C ASN A 119 -7.20 -8.26 9.97
N HIS A 120 -8.04 -8.74 10.89
CA HIS A 120 -9.46 -8.36 11.02
C HIS A 120 -9.69 -6.90 11.42
N ARG A 121 -8.65 -6.18 11.85
CA ARG A 121 -8.69 -4.73 12.15
C ARG A 121 -8.22 -3.87 10.98
N GLY A 122 -7.84 -4.49 9.87
CA GLY A 122 -7.27 -3.81 8.71
C GLY A 122 -5.78 -3.48 8.84
N SER A 123 -5.14 -3.81 9.96
CA SER A 123 -3.71 -3.59 10.18
C SER A 123 -2.89 -4.46 9.25
N ILE A 124 -1.86 -3.89 8.63
CA ILE A 124 -0.90 -4.65 7.83
C ILE A 124 0.01 -5.45 8.76
N LEU A 125 0.07 -6.76 8.54
CA LEU A 125 0.95 -7.68 9.28
C LEU A 125 2.19 -8.05 8.50
N PHE A 126 2.09 -8.03 7.18
CA PHE A 126 3.18 -8.45 6.30
C PHE A 126 3.00 -7.84 4.92
N ALA A 127 4.12 -7.52 4.28
CA ALA A 127 4.16 -7.11 2.88
C ALA A 127 5.37 -7.75 2.20
N ALA A 128 5.21 -8.15 0.95
CA ALA A 128 6.31 -8.68 0.16
C ALA A 128 6.14 -8.35 -1.32
N THR A 129 7.27 -8.39 -2.01
CA THR A 129 7.38 -8.02 -3.41
C THR A 129 8.24 -9.05 -4.13
N LYS A 130 7.96 -9.26 -5.41
CA LYS A 130 8.75 -10.17 -6.24
C LYS A 130 8.77 -9.71 -7.68
N SER A 131 9.93 -9.67 -8.31
CA SER A 131 10.03 -9.41 -9.73
C SER A 131 10.18 -10.70 -10.53
N ASP A 132 9.61 -10.72 -11.73
CA ASP A 132 9.81 -11.80 -12.68
C ASP A 132 9.60 -11.30 -14.11
N SER A 133 10.05 -12.09 -15.08
CA SER A 133 9.74 -11.85 -16.48
C SER A 133 8.36 -12.41 -16.82
N CYS A 134 7.54 -11.59 -17.48
CA CYS A 134 6.20 -11.96 -17.93
C CYS A 134 5.98 -11.55 -19.37
N ASP A 135 5.27 -12.37 -20.13
CA ASP A 135 4.91 -12.04 -21.51
C ASP A 135 3.67 -11.16 -21.61
N ASP A 136 2.77 -11.25 -20.62
CA ASP A 136 1.50 -10.56 -20.62
C ASP A 136 1.01 -10.20 -19.20
N PRO A 137 0.01 -9.30 -19.09
CA PRO A 137 -0.52 -8.88 -17.80
C PRO A 137 -1.18 -10.00 -17.01
N ILE A 138 -1.82 -11.00 -17.65
CA ILE A 138 -2.50 -12.06 -16.91
C ILE A 138 -1.48 -12.95 -16.17
N GLN A 139 -0.31 -13.18 -16.76
CA GLN A 139 0.80 -13.87 -16.12
C GLN A 139 1.35 -13.06 -14.93
N ALA A 140 1.47 -11.73 -15.08
CA ALA A 140 1.89 -10.84 -14.00
C ALA A 140 0.92 -10.87 -12.80
N GLU A 141 -0.38 -10.84 -13.06
CA GLU A 141 -1.42 -10.98 -12.03
C GLU A 141 -1.37 -12.36 -11.35
N ALA A 142 -1.20 -13.42 -12.14
CA ALA A 142 -1.05 -14.77 -11.59
C ALA A 142 0.19 -14.88 -10.68
N LEU A 143 1.31 -14.24 -11.04
CA LEU A 143 2.50 -14.20 -10.18
C LEU A 143 2.25 -13.46 -8.87
N ALA A 144 1.48 -12.37 -8.89
CA ALA A 144 1.13 -11.66 -7.67
C ALA A 144 0.27 -12.52 -6.73
N ILE A 145 -0.69 -13.26 -7.28
CA ILE A 145 -1.49 -14.23 -6.51
C ILE A 145 -0.58 -15.34 -5.94
N LEU A 146 0.32 -15.90 -6.76
CA LEU A 146 1.28 -16.92 -6.33
C LEU A 146 2.21 -16.41 -5.22
N LEU A 147 2.65 -15.16 -5.30
CA LEU A 147 3.44 -14.51 -4.24
C LEU A 147 2.64 -14.50 -2.93
N GLY A 148 1.38 -14.05 -2.97
CA GLY A 148 0.48 -14.09 -1.83
C GLY A 148 0.34 -15.48 -1.21
N CYS A 149 0.08 -16.51 -2.03
CA CYS A 149 0.00 -17.90 -1.59
C CYS A 149 1.32 -18.40 -0.99
N THR A 150 2.46 -18.07 -1.59
CA THR A 150 3.78 -18.49 -1.11
C THR A 150 4.09 -17.90 0.27
N ILE A 151 3.72 -16.63 0.49
CA ILE A 151 3.89 -15.98 1.80
C ILE A 151 2.98 -16.63 2.85
N LEU A 152 1.72 -16.90 2.51
CA LEU A 152 0.80 -17.57 3.42
C LEU A 152 1.32 -18.96 3.82
N ASP A 153 1.85 -19.74 2.88
CA ASP A 153 2.47 -21.03 3.18
C ASP A 153 3.75 -20.90 4.04
N LYS A 154 4.63 -19.93 3.72
CA LYS A 154 5.83 -19.62 4.51
C LYS A 154 5.48 -19.31 5.97
N LEU A 155 4.42 -18.53 6.18
CA LEU A 155 3.93 -18.11 7.50
C LEU A 155 2.97 -19.12 8.15
N LYS A 156 2.69 -20.25 7.49
CA LYS A 156 1.78 -21.31 7.96
C LYS A 156 0.38 -20.80 8.33
N ILE A 157 -0.14 -19.85 7.55
CA ILE A 157 -1.46 -19.27 7.75
C ILE A 157 -2.53 -20.17 7.12
N ALA A 158 -3.28 -20.86 7.97
CA ALA A 158 -4.27 -21.83 7.54
C ALA A 158 -5.54 -21.22 6.93
N ARG A 159 -5.98 -20.06 7.44
CA ARG A 159 -7.27 -19.43 7.10
C ARG A 159 -7.02 -18.06 6.50
N ALA A 160 -7.18 -17.97 5.18
CA ALA A 160 -6.92 -16.74 4.44
C ALA A 160 -7.95 -16.50 3.34
N ILE A 161 -8.22 -15.21 3.08
CA ILE A 161 -8.95 -14.75 1.90
C ILE A 161 -7.93 -14.07 0.98
N ILE A 162 -7.71 -14.62 -0.20
CA ILE A 162 -6.79 -14.11 -1.23
C ILE A 162 -7.60 -13.30 -2.23
N GLU A 163 -7.29 -12.02 -2.35
CA GLU A 163 -7.96 -11.06 -3.20
C GLU A 163 -7.04 -10.50 -4.30
N SER A 164 -7.57 -10.41 -5.52
CA SER A 164 -6.94 -9.77 -6.68
C SER A 164 -8.02 -9.00 -7.46
N ASP A 165 -7.61 -7.93 -8.15
CA ASP A 165 -8.48 -7.18 -9.07
C ASP A 165 -8.56 -7.80 -10.48
N CYS A 166 -7.91 -8.94 -10.68
CA CYS A 166 -7.97 -9.70 -11.92
C CYS A 166 -9.03 -10.82 -11.83
N ASN A 167 -10.27 -10.51 -12.23
CA ASN A 167 -11.35 -11.50 -12.22
C ASN A 167 -11.05 -12.73 -13.09
N ASN A 168 -10.33 -12.54 -14.20
CA ASN A 168 -9.92 -13.65 -15.07
C ASN A 168 -8.98 -14.61 -14.34
N ALA A 169 -7.95 -14.09 -13.65
CA ALA A 169 -7.02 -14.93 -12.90
C ALA A 169 -7.73 -15.69 -11.77
N ILE A 170 -8.59 -15.01 -11.01
CA ILE A 170 -9.38 -15.65 -9.94
C ILE A 170 -10.28 -16.75 -10.51
N SER A 171 -10.95 -16.48 -11.64
CA SER A 171 -11.81 -17.47 -12.30
C SER A 171 -11.02 -18.67 -12.82
N ASP A 172 -9.88 -18.44 -13.49
CA ASP A 172 -9.03 -19.51 -14.04
C ASP A 172 -8.44 -20.42 -12.95
N ILE A 173 -8.13 -19.86 -11.76
CA ILE A 173 -7.64 -20.61 -10.60
C ILE A 173 -8.76 -21.46 -9.99
N THR A 174 -9.95 -20.87 -9.80
CA THR A 174 -11.07 -21.49 -9.05
C THR A 174 -11.93 -22.41 -9.89
N MET A 175 -12.07 -22.12 -11.19
CA MET A 175 -12.88 -22.86 -12.16
C MET A 175 -12.05 -23.07 -13.43
N PRO A 176 -11.20 -24.11 -13.48
CA PRO A 176 -10.35 -24.36 -14.65
C PRO A 176 -11.23 -24.58 -15.90
N ALA A 177 -11.27 -23.60 -16.79
CA ALA A 177 -11.95 -23.72 -18.09
C ALA A 177 -11.13 -24.59 -19.05
N ILE A 178 -11.72 -25.01 -20.17
CA ILE A 178 -11.00 -25.80 -21.19
C ILE A 178 -9.96 -24.94 -21.95
N ALA A 179 -10.04 -23.61 -21.88
CA ALA A 179 -9.22 -22.70 -22.71
C ALA A 179 -8.83 -21.37 -22.01
N TYR A 180 -8.03 -21.43 -20.94
CA TYR A 180 -7.36 -20.25 -20.37
C TYR A 180 -5.95 -20.05 -20.94
N SER A 181 -5.29 -18.93 -20.62
CA SER A 181 -3.97 -18.60 -21.16
C SER A 181 -2.94 -19.68 -20.77
N TRP A 182 -2.45 -20.42 -21.76
CA TRP A 182 -1.43 -21.46 -21.58
C TRP A 182 -0.14 -20.92 -20.94
N LYS A 183 0.11 -19.61 -21.04
CA LYS A 183 1.28 -18.94 -20.45
C LYS A 183 1.20 -18.82 -18.93
N ALA A 184 0.00 -18.61 -18.39
CA ALA A 184 -0.24 -18.52 -16.94
C ALA A 184 -0.49 -19.90 -16.30
N GLN A 185 -0.77 -20.93 -17.10
CA GLN A 185 -0.99 -22.31 -16.67
C GLN A 185 0.01 -22.81 -15.62
N PRO A 186 1.34 -22.69 -15.81
CA PRO A 186 2.29 -23.24 -14.84
C PRO A 186 2.23 -22.54 -13.48
N ILE A 187 1.81 -21.28 -13.46
CA ILE A 187 1.64 -20.48 -12.24
C ILE A 187 0.34 -20.91 -11.54
N TYR A 188 -0.75 -21.06 -12.29
CA TYR A 188 -2.01 -21.55 -11.74
C TYR A 188 -1.88 -22.95 -11.14
N ASP A 189 -1.09 -23.84 -11.75
CA ASP A 189 -0.83 -25.17 -11.21
C ASP A 189 -0.05 -25.12 -9.89
N GLN A 190 0.88 -24.17 -9.72
CA GLN A 190 1.56 -23.94 -8.44
C GLN A 190 0.61 -23.39 -7.38
N ILE A 191 -0.24 -22.42 -7.73
CA ILE A 191 -1.26 -21.88 -6.82
C ILE A 191 -2.19 -23.00 -6.34
N ARG A 192 -2.68 -23.86 -7.25
CA ARG A 192 -3.55 -24.99 -6.91
C ARG A 192 -2.86 -26.03 -6.04
N LYS A 193 -1.56 -26.30 -6.25
CA LYS A 193 -0.79 -27.17 -5.35
C LYS A 193 -0.75 -26.62 -3.93
N LEU A 194 -0.50 -25.33 -3.75
CA LEU A 194 -0.54 -24.68 -2.44
C LEU A 194 -1.95 -24.70 -1.84
N TRP A 195 -2.97 -24.43 -2.66
CA TRP A 195 -4.36 -24.45 -2.20
C TRP A 195 -4.80 -25.83 -1.70
N ASN A 196 -4.35 -26.91 -2.35
CA ASN A 196 -4.60 -28.28 -1.87
C ASN A 196 -3.97 -28.56 -0.49
N CYS A 197 -2.85 -27.90 -0.16
CA CYS A 197 -2.25 -27.98 1.17
C CYS A 197 -3.02 -27.16 2.22
N TRP A 198 -3.74 -26.13 1.79
CA TRP A 198 -4.44 -25.16 2.64
C TRP A 198 -5.91 -25.00 2.22
N PRO A 199 -6.76 -26.02 2.45
CA PRO A 199 -8.12 -26.06 1.91
C PRO A 199 -9.07 -24.98 2.47
N SER A 200 -8.67 -24.27 3.53
CA SER A 200 -9.42 -23.13 4.09
C SER A 200 -9.07 -21.79 3.44
N TRP A 201 -8.24 -21.77 2.40
CA TRP A 201 -8.02 -20.57 1.59
C TRP A 201 -9.20 -20.32 0.65
N ILE A 202 -9.56 -19.04 0.52
CA ILE A 202 -10.66 -18.58 -0.32
C ILE A 202 -10.11 -17.57 -1.32
N PHE A 203 -10.29 -17.81 -2.62
CA PHE A 203 -9.92 -16.88 -3.69
C PHE A 203 -11.11 -16.01 -4.06
N LYS A 204 -10.91 -14.70 -4.16
CA LYS A 204 -12.00 -13.75 -4.41
C LYS A 204 -11.55 -12.58 -5.28
N PHE A 205 -12.39 -12.20 -6.23
CA PHE A 205 -12.22 -10.94 -6.93
C PHE A 205 -12.49 -9.74 -6.00
N SER A 206 -11.60 -8.76 -6.01
CA SER A 206 -11.76 -7.47 -5.34
C SER A 206 -11.64 -6.34 -6.36
N PRO A 207 -12.61 -5.42 -6.49
CA PRO A 207 -12.48 -4.33 -7.44
C PRO A 207 -11.26 -3.44 -7.12
N ARG A 208 -10.71 -2.76 -8.13
CA ARG A 208 -9.57 -1.83 -7.96
C ARG A 208 -9.71 -0.82 -6.84
N SER A 209 -10.93 -0.35 -6.59
CA SER A 209 -11.26 0.58 -5.48
C SER A 209 -11.00 0.00 -4.09
N ALA A 210 -10.91 -1.32 -3.99
CA ALA A 210 -10.68 -2.10 -2.79
C ALA A 210 -9.38 -2.92 -2.88
N ASN A 211 -8.48 -2.61 -3.81
CA ASN A 211 -7.20 -3.31 -3.98
C ASN A 211 -6.02 -2.33 -4.11
N GLY A 212 -6.14 -1.14 -3.52
CA GLY A 212 -5.14 -0.08 -3.69
C GLY A 212 -3.81 -0.37 -3.00
N SER A 213 -3.83 -1.11 -1.88
CA SER A 213 -2.62 -1.39 -1.09
C SER A 213 -1.56 -2.19 -1.85
N PRO A 214 -1.87 -3.39 -2.42
CA PRO A 214 -0.88 -4.13 -3.19
C PRO A 214 -0.47 -3.40 -4.48
N HIS A 215 -1.38 -2.63 -5.09
CA HIS A 215 -1.07 -1.79 -6.26
C HIS A 215 0.02 -0.76 -5.95
N ALA A 216 -0.16 -0.03 -4.86
CA ALA A 216 0.80 0.95 -4.41
C ALA A 216 2.14 0.30 -4.04
N LEU A 217 2.10 -0.88 -3.43
CA LEU A 217 3.29 -1.64 -3.06
C LEU A 217 4.09 -2.09 -4.30
N ALA A 218 3.41 -2.71 -5.27
CA ALA A 218 4.01 -3.16 -6.52
C ALA A 218 4.65 -2.00 -7.31
N LYS A 219 3.94 -0.86 -7.39
CA LYS A 219 4.45 0.34 -8.04
C LYS A 219 5.69 0.89 -7.35
N TRP A 220 5.68 1.01 -6.02
CA TRP A 220 6.84 1.45 -5.25
C TRP A 220 8.04 0.52 -5.44
N ALA A 221 7.83 -0.79 -5.34
CA ALA A 221 8.90 -1.77 -5.46
C ALA A 221 9.50 -1.77 -6.87
N ASN A 222 8.68 -1.55 -7.90
CA ASN A 222 9.15 -1.41 -9.27
C ASN A 222 10.01 -0.14 -9.46
N LEU A 223 9.66 0.97 -8.81
CA LEU A 223 10.42 2.22 -8.87
C LEU A 223 11.78 2.12 -8.15
N CYS A 224 11.81 1.44 -7.00
CA CYS A 224 13.03 1.27 -6.20
C CYS A 224 13.80 -0.03 -6.54
N ASN A 225 13.31 -0.83 -7.48
CA ASN A 225 13.79 -2.18 -7.80
C ASN A 225 14.01 -3.05 -6.55
N PHE A 226 13.03 -3.04 -5.64
CA PHE A 226 13.04 -3.81 -4.40
C PHE A 226 12.33 -5.15 -4.59
N GLU A 227 12.91 -6.22 -4.06
CA GLU A 227 12.35 -7.57 -4.05
C GLU A 227 12.59 -8.23 -2.69
N GLY A 228 11.58 -8.95 -2.19
CA GLY A 228 11.62 -9.67 -0.92
C GLY A 228 10.58 -9.20 0.09
N ASP A 229 10.78 -9.63 1.33
CA ASP A 229 9.97 -9.24 2.48
C ASP A 229 10.21 -7.75 2.80
N VAL A 230 9.14 -6.97 2.97
CA VAL A 230 9.22 -5.53 3.25
C VAL A 230 9.08 -5.31 4.76
N PRO A 231 10.10 -4.79 5.45
CA PRO A 231 9.98 -4.45 6.87
C PRO A 231 8.81 -3.49 7.12
N LEU A 232 8.00 -3.76 8.16
CA LEU A 232 6.76 -3.00 8.43
C LEU A 232 6.99 -1.49 8.58
N ASN A 233 8.13 -1.09 9.16
CA ASN A 233 8.53 0.31 9.33
C ASN A 233 9.04 0.99 8.05
N THR A 234 9.19 0.24 6.96
CA THR A 234 9.62 0.74 5.65
C THR A 234 8.51 0.69 4.60
N ILE A 235 7.32 0.19 4.97
CA ILE A 235 6.18 0.15 4.06
C ILE A 235 5.83 1.58 3.64
N PRO A 236 5.78 1.87 2.33
CA PRO A 236 5.45 3.20 1.83
C PRO A 236 4.06 3.61 2.29
N ILE A 237 3.90 4.90 2.61
CA ILE A 237 2.63 5.40 3.17
C ILE A 237 1.44 5.16 2.23
N SER A 238 1.71 5.13 0.93
CA SER A 238 0.75 4.84 -0.14
C SER A 238 0.08 3.47 -0.03
N VAL A 239 0.70 2.53 0.67
CA VAL A 239 0.19 1.16 0.89
C VAL A 239 -0.87 1.14 1.99
N PHE A 240 -1.00 2.19 2.81
CA PHE A 240 -2.04 2.31 3.85
C PHE A 240 -3.33 3.00 3.33
N CYS A 241 -3.63 2.87 2.04
CA CYS A 241 -4.81 3.49 1.43
C CYS A 241 -6.14 2.84 1.84
N ASP A 242 -6.10 1.62 2.39
CA ASP A 242 -7.28 0.99 2.99
C ASP A 242 -7.20 1.15 4.52
N LEU A 243 -8.33 1.52 5.14
CA LEU A 243 -8.42 1.85 6.56
C LEU A 243 -8.04 0.65 7.46
N GLY A 244 -7.19 0.89 8.47
CA GLY A 244 -6.83 -0.07 9.53
C GLY A 244 -6.28 0.64 10.77
N SER A 245 -6.48 0.08 11.97
CA SER A 245 -5.96 0.67 13.22
C SER A 245 -5.55 -0.40 14.25
N PRO A 246 -4.28 -0.42 14.70
CA PRO A 246 -3.16 0.41 14.21
C PRO A 246 -2.85 0.16 12.72
N LEU A 247 -2.05 1.02 12.06
CA LEU A 247 -1.72 0.85 10.63
C LEU A 247 -0.96 -0.45 10.35
N VAL A 248 -0.04 -0.80 11.26
CA VAL A 248 0.73 -2.04 11.26
C VAL A 248 0.54 -2.75 12.58
N ASP A 249 0.61 -4.07 12.56
CA ASP A 249 0.49 -4.93 13.75
C ASP A 249 1.35 -6.19 13.55
N THR A 250 1.45 -7.03 14.58
CA THR A 250 2.11 -8.34 14.52
C THR A 250 1.08 -9.47 14.45
N PHE A 251 1.52 -10.67 14.02
CA PHE A 251 0.69 -11.88 13.99
C PHE A 251 0.12 -12.27 15.35
#